data_AF-R5B540-F1
#
_entry.id   AF-R5B540-F1
#
_cell.length_a   1.000
_cell.length_b   1.000
_cell.length_c   1.000
_cell.angle_alpha   90.00
_cell.angle_beta   90.00
_cell.angle_gamma   90.00
#
_symmetry.space_group_name_H-M   'P 1'
#
loop_
_entity.id
_entity.type
_entity.pdbx_description
1 polymer ?
#
loop_
_entity_poly.entity_id
_entity_poly.type
_entity_poly.pdbx_seq_one_letter_code
_entity_poly.pdbx_strand_id
1 'polypeptide(L)'
;MNSTFNSRPNMSEQEILSDLLSSEKQLVKEYASDISESSCANLRGLLANNLVECSADQLAIFEQMNQRGFYKTKQAPQSDITTAKQDMDTLRQQTGF
;
A
#
# COMPACT_ATOMS: atom_id res chain seq x y z
N MET A 1 -5.37 -44.61 -20.12
CA MET A 1 -5.35 -43.14 -20.09
C MET A 1 -5.90 -42.73 -18.74
N ASN A 2 -5.03 -42.41 -17.78
CA ASN A 2 -5.41 -42.16 -16.39
C ASN A 2 -5.44 -40.64 -16.13
N SER A 3 -6.48 -40.19 -15.44
CA SER A 3 -6.98 -38.83 -15.32
C SER A 3 -5.95 -37.83 -14.74
N THR A 4 -5.52 -36.86 -15.55
CA THR A 4 -4.77 -35.65 -15.13
C THR A 4 -5.63 -34.38 -15.21
N PHE A 5 -6.90 -34.47 -14.77
CA PHE A 5 -7.76 -33.30 -14.61
C PHE A 5 -8.00 -33.03 -13.12
N ASN A 6 -7.65 -31.81 -12.69
CA ASN A 6 -7.91 -31.18 -11.38
C ASN A 6 -6.86 -31.34 -10.26
N SER A 7 -5.63 -30.93 -10.52
CA SER A 7 -4.86 -30.20 -9.50
C SER A 7 -4.76 -28.75 -9.94
N ARG A 8 -5.81 -27.94 -9.70
CA ARG A 8 -5.62 -26.50 -9.65
C ARG A 8 -4.74 -26.23 -8.42
N PRO A 9 -3.60 -25.53 -8.52
CA PRO A 9 -2.92 -25.07 -7.33
C PRO A 9 -3.88 -24.14 -6.59
N ASN A 10 -4.43 -24.61 -5.47
CA ASN A 10 -5.21 -23.77 -4.58
C ASN A 10 -4.21 -22.87 -3.88
N MET A 11 -4.23 -21.57 -4.19
CA MET A 11 -3.49 -20.58 -3.41
C MET A 11 -3.97 -20.63 -1.96
N SER A 12 -3.03 -20.55 -1.02
CA SER A 12 -3.35 -20.34 0.38
C SER A 12 -3.99 -18.96 0.57
N GLU A 13 -4.72 -18.80 1.68
CA GLU A 13 -5.29 -17.51 2.05
C GLU A 13 -4.22 -16.42 2.19
N GLN A 14 -3.04 -16.79 2.70
CA GLN A 14 -1.91 -15.87 2.79
C GLN A 14 -1.40 -15.44 1.41
N GLU A 15 -1.32 -16.33 0.44
CA GLU A 15 -0.92 -15.99 -0.94
C GLU A 15 -1.97 -15.10 -1.61
N ILE A 16 -3.25 -15.39 -1.46
CA ILE A 16 -4.35 -14.57 -1.99
C ILE A 16 -4.30 -13.16 -1.41
N LEU A 17 -4.20 -13.03 -0.08
CA LEU A 17 -4.14 -11.73 0.57
C LEU A 17 -2.85 -10.98 0.23
N SER A 18 -1.73 -11.69 0.02
CA SER A 18 -0.46 -11.06 -0.40
C SER A 18 -0.52 -10.53 -1.82
N ASP A 19 -1.19 -11.27 -2.72
CA ASP A 19 -1.44 -10.84 -4.10
C ASP A 19 -2.33 -9.60 -4.12
N LEU A 20 -3.49 -9.66 -3.45
CA LEU A 20 -4.40 -8.51 -3.30
C LEU A 20 -3.69 -7.28 -2.72
N LEU A 21 -2.93 -7.44 -1.63
CA LEU A 21 -2.17 -6.36 -1.02
C LEU A 21 -1.15 -5.74 -1.99
N SER A 22 -0.55 -6.55 -2.85
CA SER A 22 0.43 -6.10 -3.85
C SER A 22 -0.25 -5.36 -4.99
N SER A 23 -1.40 -5.85 -5.47
CA SER A 23 -2.22 -5.18 -6.48
C SER A 23 -2.70 -3.81 -6.00
N GLU A 24 -3.26 -3.71 -4.79
CA GLU A 24 -3.73 -2.41 -4.27
C GLU A 24 -2.58 -1.40 -4.12
N LYS A 25 -1.40 -1.86 -3.67
CA LYS A 25 -0.20 -1.00 -3.61
C LYS A 25 0.27 -0.52 -4.98
N GLN A 26 0.10 -1.35 -6.01
CA GLN A 26 0.41 -0.96 -7.37
C GLN A 26 -0.59 0.08 -7.89
N LEU A 27 -1.88 -0.15 -7.70
CA LEU A 27 -2.94 0.80 -8.09
C LEU A 27 -2.77 2.16 -7.41
N VAL A 28 -2.46 2.19 -6.11
CA VAL A 28 -2.17 3.44 -5.38
C VAL A 28 -1.02 4.23 -6.02
N LYS A 29 0.05 3.54 -6.46
CA LYS A 29 1.18 4.20 -7.14
C LYS A 29 0.80 4.71 -8.52
N GLU A 30 0.08 3.90 -9.29
CA GLU A 30 -0.37 4.24 -10.64
C GLU A 30 -1.29 5.45 -10.60
N TYR A 31 -2.32 5.45 -9.74
CA TYR A 31 -3.21 6.60 -9.59
C TYR A 31 -2.46 7.87 -9.17
N ALA A 32 -1.47 7.78 -8.28
CA ALA A 32 -0.66 8.94 -7.93
C ALA A 32 0.12 9.49 -9.13
N SER A 33 0.71 8.63 -9.96
CA SER A 33 1.39 9.02 -11.20
C SER A 33 0.41 9.67 -12.18
N ASP A 34 -0.71 9.00 -12.43
CA ASP A 34 -1.73 9.44 -13.39
C ASP A 34 -2.36 10.77 -12.99
N ILE A 35 -2.58 11.01 -11.69
CA ILE A 35 -3.03 12.32 -11.19
C ILE A 35 -1.99 13.39 -11.53
N SER A 36 -0.70 13.10 -11.38
CA SER A 36 0.36 14.07 -11.66
C SER A 36 0.49 14.36 -13.17
N GLU A 37 0.20 13.38 -14.01
CA GLU A 37 0.34 13.44 -15.47
C GLU A 37 -0.92 13.89 -16.21
N SER A 38 -2.09 13.80 -15.56
CA SER A 38 -3.37 14.19 -16.17
C SER A 38 -3.60 15.71 -16.16
N SER A 39 -3.92 16.25 -17.34
CA SER A 39 -4.24 17.67 -17.55
C SER A 39 -5.72 18.02 -17.40
N CYS A 40 -6.61 17.01 -17.38
CA CYS A 40 -8.06 17.20 -17.26
C CYS A 40 -8.50 17.15 -15.80
N ALA A 41 -9.10 18.24 -15.30
CA ALA A 41 -9.52 18.35 -13.91
C ALA A 41 -10.53 17.25 -13.49
N ASN A 42 -11.48 16.91 -14.37
CA ASN A 42 -12.46 15.86 -14.09
C ASN A 42 -11.81 14.48 -13.98
N LEU A 43 -10.86 14.19 -14.87
CA LEU A 43 -10.11 12.94 -14.83
C LEU A 43 -9.23 12.87 -13.58
N ARG A 44 -8.54 13.96 -13.22
CA ARG A 44 -7.79 14.04 -11.96
C ARG A 44 -8.67 13.77 -10.74
N GLY A 45 -9.88 14.34 -10.71
CA GLY A 45 -10.84 14.10 -9.64
C GLY A 45 -11.25 12.63 -9.52
N LEU A 46 -11.53 11.98 -10.66
CA LEU A 46 -11.85 10.55 -10.68
C LEU A 46 -10.67 9.69 -10.19
N LEU A 47 -9.45 9.95 -10.68
CA LEU A 47 -8.25 9.22 -10.27
C LEU A 47 -7.96 9.42 -8.77
N ALA A 48 -8.19 10.63 -8.24
CA ALA A 48 -8.04 10.91 -6.81
C ALA A 48 -9.05 10.16 -5.95
N ASN A 49 -10.30 9.99 -6.42
CA ASN A 49 -11.28 9.17 -5.72
C ASN A 49 -10.85 7.70 -5.69
N ASN A 50 -10.43 7.15 -6.83
CA ASN A 50 -9.96 5.76 -6.90
C ASN A 50 -8.70 5.54 -6.04
N LEU A 51 -7.80 6.52 -5.98
CA LEU A 51 -6.63 6.47 -5.08
C LEU A 51 -7.05 6.31 -3.62
N VAL A 52 -8.07 7.05 -3.17
CA VAL A 52 -8.59 6.97 -1.80
C VAL A 52 -9.25 5.61 -1.55
N GLU A 53 -10.05 5.12 -2.49
CA GLU A 53 -10.71 3.81 -2.40
C GLU A 53 -9.68 2.67 -2.31
N CYS A 54 -8.73 2.60 -3.25
CA CYS A 54 -7.65 1.59 -3.22
C CYS A 54 -6.81 1.68 -1.95
N SER A 55 -6.57 2.88 -1.43
CA SER A 55 -5.84 3.05 -0.16
C SER A 55 -6.63 2.49 1.03
N ALA A 56 -7.95 2.63 1.05
CA ALA A 56 -8.82 2.06 2.08
C ALA A 56 -8.86 0.52 1.98
N ASP A 57 -8.97 -0.03 0.77
CA ASP A 57 -8.97 -1.47 0.54
C ASP A 57 -7.61 -2.09 0.92
N GLN A 58 -6.51 -1.45 0.53
CA GLN A 58 -5.15 -1.82 0.92
C GLN A 58 -5.02 -1.91 2.45
N LEU A 59 -5.56 -0.93 3.19
CA LEU A 59 -5.54 -0.90 4.65
C LEU A 59 -6.35 -2.06 5.22
N ALA A 60 -7.57 -2.29 4.72
CA ALA A 60 -8.42 -3.39 5.17
C ALA A 60 -7.74 -4.76 4.97
N ILE A 61 -7.11 -4.98 3.81
CA ILE A 61 -6.34 -6.21 3.53
C ILE A 61 -5.17 -6.34 4.51
N PHE A 62 -4.41 -5.25 4.71
CA PHE A 62 -3.29 -5.24 5.66
C PHE A 62 -3.73 -5.59 7.09
N GLU A 63 -4.83 -5.01 7.57
CA GLU A 63 -5.37 -5.30 8.89
C GLU A 63 -5.78 -6.77 9.03
N GLN A 64 -6.44 -7.33 8.00
CA GLN A 64 -6.80 -8.74 7.96
C GLN A 64 -5.55 -9.64 7.99
N MET A 65 -4.53 -9.32 7.19
CA MET A 65 -3.28 -10.07 7.20
C MET A 65 -2.54 -9.97 8.54
N ASN A 66 -2.54 -8.79 9.17
CA ASN A 66 -1.90 -8.57 10.47
C ASN A 66 -2.61 -9.34 11.59
N GLN A 67 -3.95 -9.29 11.63
CA GLN A 67 -4.76 -10.04 12.62
C GLN A 67 -4.56 -11.56 12.52
N ARG A 68 -4.29 -12.07 11.31
CA ARG A 68 -4.06 -13.50 11.04
C ARG A 68 -2.58 -13.92 11.17
N GLY A 69 -1.68 -12.97 11.45
CA GLY A 69 -0.24 -13.22 11.54
C GLY A 69 0.45 -13.44 10.19
N PHE A 70 -0.22 -13.14 9.08
CA PHE A 70 0.30 -13.26 7.71
C PHE A 70 1.23 -12.10 7.33
N TYR A 71 1.15 -10.98 8.04
CA TYR A 71 2.02 -9.82 7.83
C TYR A 71 2.74 -9.44 9.13
N LYS A 72 4.08 -9.45 9.11
CA LYS A 72 4.89 -9.06 10.28
C LYS A 72 5.27 -7.59 10.19
N THR A 73 4.69 -6.76 11.05
CA THR A 73 5.12 -5.37 11.21
C THR A 73 6.32 -5.28 12.14
N LYS A 74 7.37 -4.56 11.75
CA LYS A 74 8.46 -4.19 12.65
C LYS A 74 8.17 -2.80 13.19
N GLN A 75 8.21 -2.65 14.52
CA GLN A 75 8.24 -1.33 15.14
C GLN A 75 9.51 -0.62 14.71
N ALA A 76 9.41 0.66 14.36
CA ALA A 76 10.59 1.47 14.09
C ALA A 76 11.41 1.61 15.39
N PRO A 77 12.75 1.51 15.33
CA PRO A 77 13.60 1.78 16.49
C PRO A 77 13.34 3.17 17.06
N GLN A 78 13.30 3.29 18.40
CA GLN A 78 13.06 4.57 19.06
C GLN A 78 14.12 5.61 18.72
N SER A 79 15.37 5.18 18.46
CA SER A 79 16.44 6.02 17.94
C SER A 79 16.03 6.68 16.64
N ASP A 80 15.51 5.92 15.68
CA ASP A 80 15.17 6.39 14.34
C ASP A 80 14.01 7.40 14.39
N ILE A 81 13.04 7.15 15.27
CA ILE A 81 11.95 8.10 15.54
C ILE A 81 12.50 9.41 16.13
N THR A 82 13.48 9.32 17.03
CA THR A 82 14.08 10.48 17.70
C THR A 82 14.92 11.31 16.73
N THR A 83 15.75 10.65 15.92
CA THR A 83 16.54 11.28 14.86
C THR A 83 15.64 11.96 13.84
N ALA A 84 14.60 11.29 13.33
CA ALA A 84 13.68 11.88 12.36
C ALA A 84 12.97 13.14 12.90
N LYS A 85 12.62 13.16 14.20
CA LYS A 85 12.08 14.37 14.85
C LYS A 85 13.09 15.50 14.90
N GLN A 86 14.33 15.22 15.31
CA GLN A 86 15.41 16.21 15.38
C GLN A 86 15.77 16.78 14.00
N ASP A 87 15.81 15.94 12.98
CA ASP A 87 16.07 16.33 11.59
C ASP A 87 14.99 17.28 11.09
N MET A 88 13.71 16.99 11.37
CA MET A 88 12.59 17.85 11.00
C MET A 88 12.62 19.19 11.74
N ASP A 89 12.96 19.20 13.03
CA ASP A 89 13.14 20.44 13.80
C ASP A 89 14.28 21.29 13.25
N THR A 90 15.37 20.67 12.84
CA THR A 90 16.52 21.34 12.22
C THR A 90 16.15 21.92 10.86
N LEU A 91 15.47 21.14 10.01
CA LEU A 91 15.00 21.59 8.70
C LEU A 91 14.07 22.80 8.82
N ARG A 92 13.16 22.76 9.80
CA ARG A 92 12.23 23.85 10.10
C ARG A 92 12.98 25.15 10.43
N GLN A 93 14.00 25.07 11.28
CA GLN A 93 14.85 26.23 11.62
C GLN A 93 15.64 26.77 10.41
N GLN A 94 16.08 25.90 9.50
CA GLN A 94 16.85 26.31 8.31
C GLN A 94 15.98 26.92 7.21
N THR A 95 14.72 26.50 7.08
CA THR A 95 13.84 26.87 5.97
C THR A 95 12.82 27.95 6.33
N GLY A 96 12.64 28.24 7.62
CA GLY A 96 11.75 29.33 8.08
C GLY A 96 10.26 29.03 7.96
N PHE A 97 9.89 27.75 7.79
CA PHE A 97 8.51 27.25 7.98
C PHE A 97 8.23 26.93 9.45
#